data_AF-A0A7V4GY67-F1
#
_entry.id   AF-A0A7V4GY67-F1
#
_cell.length_a   1.000
_cell.length_b   1.000
_cell.length_c   1.000
_cell.angle_alpha   90.00
_cell.angle_beta   90.00
_cell.angle_gamma   90.00
#
_symmetry.space_group_name_H-M   'P 1'
#
loop_
_entity.id
_entity.type
_entity.pdbx_description
1 polymer ?
#
loop_
_entity_poly.entity_id
_entity_poly.type
_entity_poly.pdbx_seq_one_letter_code
_entity_poly.pdbx_strand_id
1 'polypeptide(L)'
;MVEKWGVLNHKAKLHKLKQANEQGKLSEDDFTDLFSNAIRRFEEGKYDDCVARLYRLVEMVAQIEFEKEFQMTTDKVKIDILPDSLKERFVANQQNQQIELGLLDTFKVLNDKSENRKTKTFFAKYDDFKKLLSVRNHSRLAHGQTPITKETCEKLSSFVQEVFEIKDRTDFPKLK
;
A
#
# COMPACT_ATOMS: atom_id res chain seq x y z
N MET A 1 -33.57 14.33 9.85
CA MET A 1 -33.30 14.14 8.41
C MET A 1 -31.80 14.07 8.17
N VAL A 2 -31.19 12.98 8.64
CA VAL A 2 -29.79 12.62 8.32
C VAL A 2 -29.87 11.72 7.08
N GLU A 3 -28.80 11.60 6.28
CA GLU A 3 -28.65 10.57 5.20
C GLU A 3 -28.98 10.95 3.74
N LYS A 4 -28.43 12.04 3.19
CA LYS A 4 -28.22 12.11 1.71
C LYS A 4 -26.84 12.58 1.24
N TRP A 5 -25.97 13.05 2.13
CA TRP A 5 -24.71 13.70 1.74
C TRP A 5 -23.48 12.79 1.60
N GLY A 6 -23.48 11.56 2.16
CA GLY A 6 -22.33 10.65 2.04
C GLY A 6 -22.33 9.70 0.83
N VAL A 7 -23.51 9.25 0.39
CA VAL A 7 -23.63 8.14 -0.57
C VAL A 7 -23.40 8.56 -2.02
N LEU A 8 -23.82 9.77 -2.40
CA LEU A 8 -23.70 10.27 -3.78
C LEU A 8 -22.23 10.54 -4.15
N ASN A 9 -21.44 11.09 -3.23
CA ASN A 9 -20.00 11.29 -3.42
C ASN A 9 -19.25 9.95 -3.55
N HIS A 10 -19.67 8.91 -2.81
CA HIS A 10 -19.08 7.57 -2.97
C HIS A 10 -19.41 6.95 -4.33
N LYS A 11 -20.66 7.01 -4.82
CA LYS A 11 -21.02 6.45 -6.13
C LYS A 11 -20.25 7.08 -7.30
N ALA A 12 -20.11 8.41 -7.29
CA ALA A 12 -19.32 9.11 -8.31
C ALA A 12 -17.84 8.70 -8.26
N LYS A 13 -17.28 8.53 -7.05
CA LYS A 13 -15.91 8.05 -6.84
C LYS A 13 -15.74 6.60 -7.31
N LEU A 14 -16.69 5.71 -7.01
CA LEU A 14 -16.69 4.32 -7.47
C LEU A 14 -16.69 4.20 -9.00
N HIS A 15 -17.41 5.06 -9.71
CA HIS A 15 -17.40 5.05 -11.17
C HIS A 15 -16.02 5.42 -11.74
N LYS A 16 -15.36 6.43 -11.15
CA LYS A 16 -13.99 6.81 -11.52
C LYS A 16 -13.00 5.68 -11.23
N LEU A 17 -13.08 5.09 -10.04
CA LEU A 17 -12.26 3.94 -9.64
C LEU A 17 -12.43 2.77 -10.59
N LYS A 18 -13.68 2.44 -10.97
CA LYS A 18 -13.97 1.36 -11.90
C LYS A 18 -13.32 1.60 -13.26
N GLN A 19 -13.45 2.81 -13.81
CA GLN A 19 -12.84 3.16 -15.09
C GLN A 19 -11.30 3.13 -15.04
N ALA A 20 -10.68 3.60 -13.96
CA ALA A 20 -9.23 3.55 -13.79
C ALA A 20 -8.72 2.10 -13.70
N ASN A 21 -9.41 1.27 -12.91
CA ASN A 21 -9.09 -0.15 -12.76
C ASN A 21 -9.27 -0.94 -14.07
N GLU A 22 -10.30 -0.64 -14.87
CA GLU A 22 -10.49 -1.24 -16.21
C GLU A 22 -9.35 -0.89 -17.19
N GLN A 23 -8.67 0.23 -16.97
CA GLN A 23 -7.50 0.64 -17.74
C GLN A 23 -6.18 0.13 -17.15
N GLY A 24 -6.23 -0.66 -16.06
CA GLY A 24 -5.06 -1.20 -15.38
C GLY A 24 -4.19 -0.13 -14.69
N LYS A 25 -4.72 1.08 -14.48
CA LYS A 25 -3.97 2.19 -13.88
C LYS A 25 -4.31 2.35 -12.41
N LEU A 26 -3.30 2.28 -11.56
CA LEU A 26 -3.42 2.61 -10.15
C LEU A 26 -3.38 4.13 -9.96
N SER A 27 -4.21 4.63 -9.05
CA SER A 27 -4.33 6.06 -8.76
C SER A 27 -4.40 6.34 -7.25
N GLU A 28 -4.32 7.63 -6.89
CA GLU A 28 -4.45 8.04 -5.49
C GLU A 28 -5.85 7.77 -4.92
N ASP A 29 -6.86 7.75 -5.79
CA ASP A 29 -8.22 7.37 -5.41
C ASP A 29 -8.27 5.91 -4.95
N ASP A 30 -7.50 5.00 -5.57
CA ASP A 30 -7.50 3.57 -5.24
C ASP A 30 -6.93 3.32 -3.84
N PHE A 31 -5.78 3.92 -3.50
CA PHE A 31 -5.23 3.72 -2.16
C PHE A 31 -6.10 4.39 -1.09
N THR A 32 -6.76 5.52 -1.40
CA THR A 32 -7.68 6.19 -0.47
C THR A 32 -8.94 5.35 -0.21
N ASP A 33 -9.49 4.71 -1.24
CA ASP A 33 -10.60 3.76 -1.09
C ASP A 33 -10.18 2.54 -0.24
N LEU A 34 -9.01 1.97 -0.55
CA LEU A 34 -8.48 0.83 0.20
C LEU A 34 -8.21 1.17 1.68
N PHE A 35 -7.68 2.37 1.96
CA PHE A 35 -7.50 2.86 3.33
C PHE A 35 -8.84 2.94 4.06
N SER A 36 -9.82 3.58 3.43
CA SER A 36 -11.16 3.72 4.00
C SER A 36 -11.77 2.35 4.29
N ASN A 37 -11.57 1.39 3.40
CA ASN A 37 -12.06 0.03 3.57
C ASN A 37 -11.36 -0.69 4.73
N ALA A 38 -10.05 -0.51 4.90
CA ALA A 38 -9.29 -1.03 6.03
C ALA A 38 -9.81 -0.48 7.36
N ILE A 39 -10.08 0.84 7.44
CA ILE A 39 -10.66 1.46 8.64
C ILE A 39 -12.06 0.93 8.94
N ARG A 40 -12.88 0.66 7.92
CA ARG A 40 -14.17 -0.01 8.14
C ARG A 40 -14.01 -1.41 8.73
N ARG A 41 -13.00 -2.18 8.31
CA ARG A 41 -12.71 -3.50 8.92
C ARG A 41 -12.28 -3.37 10.37
N PHE A 42 -11.49 -2.35 10.68
CA PHE A 42 -11.11 -2.02 12.05
C PHE A 42 -12.34 -1.72 12.93
N GLU A 43 -13.28 -0.88 12.46
CA GLU A 43 -14.51 -0.55 13.19
C GLU A 43 -15.41 -1.77 13.46
N GLU A 44 -15.35 -2.79 12.59
CA GLU A 44 -16.07 -4.06 12.75
C GLU A 44 -15.34 -5.08 13.63
N GLY A 45 -14.19 -4.72 14.21
CA GLY A 45 -13.35 -5.63 15.00
C GLY A 45 -12.61 -6.68 14.18
N LYS A 46 -12.54 -6.53 12.85
CA LYS A 46 -11.89 -7.46 11.92
C LYS A 46 -10.43 -7.05 11.69
N TYR A 47 -9.60 -7.18 12.72
CA TYR A 47 -8.24 -6.62 12.72
C TYR A 47 -7.28 -7.31 11.75
N ASP A 48 -7.38 -8.63 11.55
CA ASP A 48 -6.59 -9.32 10.52
C ASP A 48 -6.89 -8.78 9.12
N ASP A 49 -8.18 -8.55 8.79
CA ASP A 49 -8.61 -8.01 7.48
C ASP A 49 -8.17 -6.55 7.33
N CYS A 50 -8.27 -5.74 8.39
CA CYS A 50 -7.67 -4.39 8.45
C CYS A 50 -6.19 -4.43 8.06
N VAL A 51 -5.38 -5.23 8.74
CA VAL A 51 -3.92 -5.26 8.54
C VAL A 51 -3.55 -5.78 7.16
N ALA A 52 -4.27 -6.78 6.64
CA ALA A 52 -4.05 -7.27 5.27
C ALA A 52 -4.28 -6.16 4.22
N ARG A 53 -5.34 -5.35 4.39
CA ARG A 53 -5.64 -4.22 3.50
C ARG A 53 -4.63 -3.09 3.62
N LEU A 54 -4.21 -2.74 4.84
CA LEU A 54 -3.18 -1.73 5.06
C LEU A 54 -1.83 -2.14 4.46
N TYR A 55 -1.48 -3.43 4.55
CA TYR A 55 -0.28 -3.93 3.88
C TYR A 55 -0.37 -3.82 2.35
N ARG A 56 -1.50 -4.25 1.76
CA ARG A 56 -1.73 -4.08 0.32
C ARG A 56 -1.68 -2.61 -0.10
N LEU A 57 -2.17 -1.70 0.74
CA LEU A 57 -2.08 -0.26 0.51
C LEU A 57 -0.62 0.21 0.44
N VAL A 58 0.24 -0.21 1.38
CA VAL A 58 1.67 0.12 1.36
C VAL A 58 2.32 -0.35 0.05
N GLU A 59 1.98 -1.55 -0.41
CA GLU A 59 2.42 -2.06 -1.73
C GLU A 59 1.89 -1.23 -2.90
N MET A 60 0.61 -0.84 -2.84
CA MET A 60 -0.04 -0.05 -3.88
C MET A 60 0.59 1.33 -4.02
N VAL A 61 0.90 1.99 -2.90
CA VAL A 61 1.58 3.28 -2.93
C VAL A 61 2.97 3.14 -3.55
N ALA A 62 3.74 2.10 -3.19
CA ALA A 62 5.03 1.85 -3.81
C ALA A 62 4.91 1.67 -5.34
N GLN A 63 3.91 0.91 -5.80
CA GLN A 63 3.63 0.72 -7.23
C GLN A 63 3.26 2.02 -7.94
N ILE A 64 2.35 2.81 -7.37
CA ILE A 64 1.90 4.10 -7.93
C ILE A 64 3.07 5.07 -8.04
N GLU A 65 3.83 5.24 -6.97
CA GLU A 65 4.94 6.19 -6.95
C GLU A 65 6.08 5.75 -7.89
N PHE A 66 6.32 4.44 -8.01
CA PHE A 66 7.28 3.88 -8.96
C PHE A 66 6.86 4.12 -10.42
N GLU A 67 5.59 3.88 -10.75
CA GLU A 67 5.08 4.11 -12.10
C GLU A 67 5.11 5.61 -12.47
N LYS A 68 4.76 6.50 -11.53
CA LYS A 68 4.88 7.96 -11.72
C LYS A 68 6.32 8.38 -12.05
N GLU A 69 7.28 7.87 -11.30
CA GLU A 69 8.70 8.26 -11.42
C GLU A 69 9.35 7.69 -12.69
N PHE A 70 9.16 6.39 -12.96
CA PHE A 70 9.91 5.68 -13.98
C PHE A 70 9.12 5.34 -15.25
N GLN A 71 7.82 5.63 -15.27
CA GLN A 71 6.90 5.32 -16.39
C GLN A 71 6.94 3.82 -16.77
N MET A 72 7.10 2.96 -15.75
CA MET A 72 7.14 1.51 -15.87
C MET A 72 6.56 0.85 -14.62
N THR A 73 6.15 -0.41 -14.75
CA THR A 73 5.57 -1.19 -13.66
C THR A 73 6.63 -2.00 -12.92
N THR A 74 6.37 -2.32 -11.66
CA THR A 74 7.32 -3.01 -10.77
C THR A 74 7.56 -4.48 -11.13
N ASP A 75 6.78 -5.06 -12.06
CA ASP A 75 6.92 -6.43 -12.57
C ASP A 75 7.81 -6.53 -13.82
N LYS A 76 8.16 -5.39 -14.45
CA LYS A 76 8.93 -5.33 -15.71
C LYS A 76 10.04 -4.30 -15.64
N VAL A 77 10.79 -4.31 -14.54
CA VAL A 77 11.84 -3.32 -14.27
C VAL A 77 13.09 -3.63 -15.08
N LYS A 78 13.67 -2.57 -15.66
CA LYS A 78 14.95 -2.64 -16.35
C LYS A 78 16.10 -2.56 -15.34
N ILE A 79 17.15 -3.33 -15.58
CA ILE A 79 18.28 -3.45 -14.64
C ILE A 79 19.08 -2.16 -14.47
N ASP A 80 19.10 -1.29 -15.48
CA ASP A 80 19.84 -0.04 -15.52
C ASP A 80 19.37 0.96 -14.45
N ILE A 81 18.07 0.99 -14.15
CA ILE A 81 17.51 1.89 -13.14
C ILE A 81 17.74 1.42 -11.70
N LEU A 82 18.15 0.17 -11.49
CA LEU A 82 18.39 -0.33 -10.14
C LEU A 82 19.62 0.35 -9.49
N PRO A 83 19.63 0.56 -8.17
CA PRO A 83 20.84 0.89 -7.43
C PRO A 83 21.81 -0.29 -7.44
N ASP A 84 23.11 -0.02 -7.27
CA ASP A 84 24.18 -1.02 -7.45
C ASP A 84 24.01 -2.22 -6.51
N SER A 85 23.57 -1.97 -5.27
CA SER A 85 23.27 -3.02 -4.28
C SER A 85 22.20 -4.02 -4.74
N LEU A 86 21.21 -3.57 -5.54
CA LEU A 86 20.19 -4.44 -6.12
C LEU A 86 20.67 -5.05 -7.43
N LYS A 87 21.44 -4.33 -8.24
CA LYS A 87 22.04 -4.88 -9.47
C LYS A 87 22.86 -6.12 -9.17
N GLU A 88 23.77 -6.07 -8.21
CA GLU A 88 24.59 -7.22 -7.81
C GLU A 88 23.74 -8.45 -7.46
N ARG A 89 22.67 -8.23 -6.67
CA ARG A 89 21.75 -9.29 -6.25
C ARG A 89 20.98 -9.91 -7.42
N PHE A 90 20.51 -9.10 -8.38
CA PHE A 90 19.74 -9.60 -9.52
C PHE A 90 20.62 -10.17 -10.64
N VAL A 91 21.81 -9.62 -10.89
CA VAL A 91 22.79 -10.16 -11.85
C VAL A 91 23.29 -11.53 -11.41
N ALA A 92 23.58 -11.71 -10.10
CA ALA A 92 23.99 -13.00 -9.56
C ALA A 92 22.94 -14.10 -9.79
N ASN A 93 21.67 -13.72 -9.92
CA ASN A 93 20.57 -14.66 -10.12
C ASN A 93 20.29 -15.01 -11.59
N GLN A 94 21.02 -14.45 -12.57
CA GLN A 94 20.98 -14.75 -14.03
C GLN A 94 19.59 -14.98 -14.67
N GLN A 95 18.51 -14.49 -14.08
CA GLN A 95 17.15 -14.76 -14.53
C GLN A 95 16.50 -13.47 -15.02
N ASN A 96 16.32 -13.42 -16.34
CA ASN A 96 15.52 -12.46 -17.10
C ASN A 96 16.06 -11.03 -17.27
N GLN A 97 15.81 -10.48 -18.45
CA GLN A 97 16.02 -9.06 -18.77
C GLN A 97 14.98 -8.15 -18.09
N GLN A 98 13.92 -8.73 -17.52
CA GLN A 98 12.84 -8.03 -16.79
C GLN A 98 12.82 -8.53 -15.35
N ILE A 99 12.86 -7.58 -14.42
CA ILE A 99 12.96 -7.80 -12.99
C ILE A 99 11.62 -7.47 -12.34
N GLU A 100 11.13 -8.38 -11.50
CA GLU A 100 10.01 -8.10 -10.60
C GLU A 100 10.56 -7.65 -9.24
N LEU A 101 10.14 -6.46 -8.80
CA LEU A 101 10.51 -5.88 -7.52
C LEU A 101 9.44 -6.19 -6.47
N GLY A 102 9.87 -6.79 -5.36
CA GLY A 102 9.08 -6.85 -4.14
C GLY A 102 9.02 -5.50 -3.43
N LEU A 103 8.10 -5.37 -2.47
CA LEU A 103 7.81 -4.12 -1.75
C LEU A 103 9.05 -3.33 -1.32
N LEU A 104 9.95 -3.98 -0.59
CA LEU A 104 11.12 -3.31 -0.03
C LEU A 104 12.09 -2.84 -1.13
N ASP A 105 12.23 -3.62 -2.20
CA ASP A 105 13.12 -3.28 -3.29
C ASP A 105 12.56 -2.12 -4.11
N THR A 106 11.24 -2.07 -4.32
CA THR A 106 10.55 -0.93 -4.93
C THR A 106 10.81 0.35 -4.13
N PHE A 107 10.63 0.31 -2.80
CA PHE A 107 10.93 1.45 -1.92
C PHE A 107 12.41 1.86 -2.00
N LYS A 108 13.35 0.91 -2.01
CA LYS A 108 14.78 1.19 -2.14
C LYS A 108 15.11 1.89 -3.46
N VAL A 109 14.59 1.39 -4.59
CA VAL A 109 14.81 2.04 -5.90
C VAL A 109 14.27 3.46 -5.87
N LEU A 110 13.04 3.65 -5.38
CA LEU A 110 12.46 5.00 -5.25
C LEU A 110 13.30 5.91 -4.37
N ASN A 111 13.76 5.44 -3.20
CA ASN A 111 14.56 6.25 -2.28
C ASN A 111 15.92 6.65 -2.85
N ASP A 112 16.56 5.75 -3.61
CA ASP A 112 17.90 5.98 -4.13
C ASP A 112 17.90 6.74 -5.47
N LYS A 113 16.80 6.68 -6.22
CA LYS A 113 16.72 7.21 -7.60
C LYS A 113 15.73 8.36 -7.76
N SER A 114 15.00 8.74 -6.71
CA SER A 114 14.05 9.85 -6.73
C SER A 114 14.11 10.69 -5.46
N GLU A 115 13.57 11.90 -5.53
CA GLU A 115 13.39 12.79 -4.38
C GLU A 115 12.05 12.55 -3.67
N ASN A 116 11.45 11.37 -3.84
CA ASN A 116 10.11 11.08 -3.34
C ASN A 116 10.04 11.15 -1.81
N ARG A 117 9.24 12.11 -1.32
CA ARG A 117 9.09 12.40 0.11
C ARG A 117 8.44 11.24 0.88
N LYS A 118 7.49 10.52 0.28
CA LYS A 118 6.79 9.40 0.93
C LYS A 118 7.78 8.27 1.22
N THR A 119 8.66 7.95 0.28
CA THR A 119 9.72 6.95 0.48
C THR A 119 10.74 7.37 1.52
N LYS A 120 11.14 8.66 1.57
CA LYS A 120 12.04 9.16 2.63
C LYS A 120 11.40 9.02 4.01
N THR A 121 10.13 9.42 4.17
CA THR A 121 9.39 9.25 5.42
C THR A 121 9.21 7.78 5.79
N PHE A 122 8.95 6.91 4.81
CA PHE A 122 8.87 5.46 5.02
C PHE A 122 10.17 4.90 5.59
N PHE A 123 11.33 5.27 5.02
CA PHE A 123 12.63 4.80 5.52
C PHE A 123 12.98 5.36 6.90
N ALA A 124 12.60 6.61 7.20
CA ALA A 124 12.77 7.19 8.52
C ALA A 124 12.01 6.42 9.62
N LYS A 125 10.95 5.69 9.25
CA LYS A 125 10.11 4.88 10.16
C LYS A 125 10.19 3.38 9.87
N TYR A 126 11.21 2.94 9.12
CA TYR A 126 11.26 1.57 8.60
C TYR A 126 11.31 0.51 9.71
N ASP A 127 11.99 0.78 10.82
CA ASP A 127 12.08 -0.17 11.93
C ASP A 127 10.71 -0.43 12.57
N ASP A 128 9.85 0.58 12.64
CA ASP A 128 8.47 0.42 13.13
C ASP A 128 7.63 -0.39 12.15
N PHE A 129 7.76 -0.11 10.86
CA PHE A 129 7.12 -0.91 9.81
C PHE A 129 7.55 -2.37 9.86
N LYS A 130 8.86 -2.64 10.06
CA LYS A 130 9.41 -3.99 10.12
C LYS A 130 8.84 -4.79 11.30
N LYS A 131 8.66 -4.16 12.46
CA LYS A 131 7.99 -4.78 13.63
C LYS A 131 6.53 -5.12 13.30
N LEU A 132 5.80 -4.20 12.70
CA LEU A 132 4.40 -4.42 12.31
C LEU A 132 4.26 -5.53 11.26
N LEU A 133 5.15 -5.57 10.27
CA LEU A 133 5.18 -6.60 9.24
C LEU A 133 5.48 -7.99 9.82
N SER A 134 6.38 -8.06 10.81
CA SER A 134 6.64 -9.31 11.52
C SER A 134 5.36 -9.84 12.18
N VAL A 135 4.60 -9.00 12.87
CA VAL A 135 3.32 -9.40 13.48
C VAL A 135 2.32 -9.87 12.42
N ARG A 136 2.20 -9.15 11.29
CA ARG A 136 1.35 -9.54 10.15
C ARG A 136 1.73 -10.91 9.61
N ASN A 137 3.02 -11.19 9.41
CA ASN A 137 3.46 -12.44 8.81
C ASN A 137 3.08 -13.67 9.64
N HIS A 138 3.00 -13.52 10.97
CA HIS A 138 2.56 -14.57 11.88
C HIS A 138 1.03 -14.64 12.04
N SER A 139 0.27 -13.82 11.30
CA SER A 139 -1.19 -13.75 11.41
C SER A 139 -1.93 -14.71 10.49
N ARG A 140 -3.22 -14.96 10.81
CA ARG A 140 -4.06 -15.97 10.15
C ARG A 140 -4.35 -15.66 8.70
N LEU A 141 -4.54 -14.38 8.35
CA LEU A 141 -4.73 -13.96 6.95
C LEU A 141 -3.40 -13.77 6.19
N ALA A 142 -2.29 -14.19 6.80
CA ALA A 142 -0.98 -14.26 6.17
C ALA A 142 -0.48 -15.72 6.20
N HIS A 143 0.60 -15.99 6.93
CA HIS A 143 1.29 -17.29 6.93
C HIS A 143 1.39 -17.93 8.32
N GLY A 144 0.72 -17.38 9.34
CA GLY A 144 0.76 -17.90 10.70
C GLY A 144 -0.62 -18.15 11.31
N GLN A 145 -0.68 -18.18 12.64
CA GLN A 145 -1.89 -18.56 13.39
C GLN A 145 -2.29 -17.54 14.47
N THR A 146 -1.48 -16.51 14.69
CA THR A 146 -1.64 -15.52 15.76
C THR A 146 -2.63 -14.43 15.32
N PRO A 147 -3.77 -14.23 16.02
CA PRO A 147 -4.70 -13.16 15.67
C PRO A 147 -4.06 -11.77 15.77
N ILE A 148 -4.43 -10.86 14.88
CA ILE A 148 -4.04 -9.45 15.00
C ILE A 148 -4.82 -8.78 16.13
N THR A 149 -4.11 -8.02 16.97
CA THR A 149 -4.74 -7.22 18.03
C THR A 149 -5.26 -5.88 17.49
N LYS A 150 -6.22 -5.29 18.22
CA LYS A 150 -6.69 -3.93 17.97
C LYS A 150 -5.52 -2.93 17.90
N GLU A 151 -4.63 -2.99 18.88
CA GLU A 151 -3.45 -2.12 19.00
C GLU A 151 -2.52 -2.24 17.78
N THR A 152 -2.28 -3.46 17.27
CA THR A 152 -1.47 -3.67 16.07
C THR A 152 -2.11 -3.02 14.83
N CYS A 153 -3.41 -3.21 14.62
CA CYS A 153 -4.12 -2.57 13.51
C CYS A 153 -4.14 -1.04 13.67
N GLU A 154 -4.33 -0.50 14.88
CA GLU A 154 -4.23 0.94 15.17
C GLU A 154 -2.85 1.50 14.81
N LYS A 155 -1.77 0.87 15.30
CA LYS A 155 -0.40 1.29 15.01
C LYS A 155 -0.10 1.30 13.51
N LEU A 156 -0.51 0.25 12.78
CA LEU A 156 -0.32 0.22 11.33
C LEU A 156 -1.19 1.25 10.61
N SER A 157 -2.42 1.48 11.06
CA SER A 157 -3.31 2.51 10.49
C SER A 157 -2.69 3.90 10.63
N SER A 158 -2.19 4.23 11.83
CA SER A 158 -1.50 5.51 12.09
C SER A 158 -0.22 5.64 11.28
N PHE A 159 0.60 4.59 11.20
CA PHE A 159 1.79 4.57 10.37
C PHE A 159 1.46 4.88 8.91
N VAL A 160 0.48 4.17 8.33
CA VAL A 160 0.06 4.34 6.93
C VAL A 160 -0.48 5.74 6.67
N GLN A 161 -1.33 6.25 7.57
CA GLN A 161 -1.91 7.58 7.44
C GLN A 161 -0.83 8.68 7.48
N GLU A 162 0.14 8.55 8.38
CA GLU A 162 1.22 9.52 8.54
C GLU A 162 2.21 9.48 7.36
N VAL A 163 2.70 8.29 7.00
CA VAL A 163 3.74 8.12 5.97
C VAL A 163 3.24 8.53 4.59
N PHE A 164 1.98 8.25 4.28
CA PHE A 164 1.40 8.55 2.96
C PHE A 164 0.48 9.78 2.96
N GLU A 165 0.46 10.53 4.06
CA GLU A 165 -0.27 11.80 4.21
C GLU A 165 -1.76 11.68 3.81
N ILE A 166 -2.43 10.61 4.24
CA ILE A 166 -3.83 10.34 3.88
C ILE A 166 -4.74 11.30 4.67
N LYS A 167 -5.27 12.32 3.97
CA LYS A 167 -6.10 13.38 4.56
C LYS A 167 -7.59 13.05 4.58
N ASP A 168 -8.05 12.32 3.57
CA ASP A 168 -9.46 12.06 3.36
C ASP A 168 -9.78 10.58 3.50
N ARG A 169 -11.01 10.28 3.92
CA ARG A 169 -11.58 8.93 3.92
C ARG A 169 -13.00 8.96 3.39
N THR A 170 -13.43 7.85 2.81
CA THR A 170 -14.82 7.66 2.40
C THR A 170 -15.58 6.92 3.49
N ASP A 171 -16.68 7.49 3.96
CA ASP A 171 -17.58 6.78 4.87
C ASP A 171 -18.43 5.78 4.08
N PHE A 172 -18.36 4.51 4.48
CA PHE A 172 -19.20 3.47 3.93
C PHE A 172 -20.51 3.36 4.70
N PRO A 173 -21.64 3.14 4.02
CA PRO A 173 -22.91 2.87 4.70
C PRO A 173 -22.78 1.60 5.55
N LYS A 174 -23.24 1.67 6.81
CA LYS A 174 -23.35 0.51 7.68
C LYS A 174 -24.61 -0.25 7.30
N LEU A 175 -24.46 -1.53 6.93
CA LEU A 175 -25.59 -2.42 6.73
C LEU A 175 -26.18 -2.72 8.11
N LYS A 176 -27.44 -2.32 8.34
CA LYS A 176 -28.20 -2.67 9.53
C LYS A 176 -28.72 -4.10 9.43
#